data_AF-A0A0T7LJB2-F1
#
_entry.id   AF-A0A0T7LJB2-F1
#
_cell.length_a   1.000
_cell.length_b   1.000
_cell.length_c   1.000
_cell.angle_alpha   90.00
_cell.angle_beta   90.00
_cell.angle_gamma   90.00
#
_symmetry.space_group_name_H-M   'P 1'
#
loop_
_entity.id
_entity.type
_entity.pdbx_description
1 polymer ?
#
loop_
_entity_poly.entity_id
_entity_poly.type
_entity_poly.pdbx_seq_one_letter_code
_entity_poly.pdbx_strand_id
1 'polypeptide(L)' 'MNPTVRHADILARMLTYVGTGANLVNDAHLAALAVEHRASIVSYDSDFGRFEGVRWDQPPALL' A
#
# COMPACT_ATOMS: atom_id res chain seq x y z
N MET A 1 0.04 4.91 -15.35
CA MET A 1 1.26 4.38 -14.71
C MET A 1 1.31 2.89 -14.99
N ASN A 2 2.48 2.34 -15.33
CA ASN A 2 2.65 0.91 -15.54
C ASN A 2 3.55 0.33 -14.44
N PRO A 3 3.26 -0.89 -13.95
CA PRO A 3 4.10 -1.57 -12.97
C PRO A 3 5.54 -1.74 -13.45
N THR A 4 6.51 -1.68 -12.53
CA THR A 4 7.90 -1.99 -12.85
C THR A 4 8.16 -3.50 -12.81
N VAL A 5 9.33 -3.93 -13.30
CA VAL A 5 9.77 -5.33 -13.22
C VAL A 5 9.84 -5.89 -11.79
N ARG A 6 9.89 -5.02 -10.77
CA ARG A 6 9.95 -5.42 -9.36
C ARG A 6 8.57 -5.58 -8.71
N HIS A 7 7.51 -5.28 -9.44
CA HIS A 7 6.17 -5.19 -8.88
C HIS A 7 5.70 -6.51 -8.28
N ALA A 8 5.94 -7.64 -8.96
CA ALA A 8 5.54 -8.95 -8.47
C ALA A 8 6.22 -9.33 -7.14
N ASP A 9 7.51 -9.01 -6.98
CA ASP A 9 8.26 -9.29 -5.75
C ASP A 9 7.80 -8.43 -4.57
N ILE A 10 7.48 -7.15 -4.85
CA ILE A 10 6.96 -6.22 -3.83
C ILE A 10 5.55 -6.64 -3.42
N LEU A 11 4.69 -6.95 -4.39
CA LEU A 11 3.34 -7.43 -4.15
C LEU A 11 3.33 -8.74 -3.35
N ALA A 12 4.18 -9.70 -3.69
CA ALA A 12 4.30 -10.97 -2.98
C ALA A 12 4.71 -10.78 -1.51
N ARG A 13 5.64 -9.85 -1.23
CA ARG A 13 6.05 -9.47 0.14
C ARG A 13 4.92 -8.81 0.93
N MET A 14 4.17 -7.92 0.28
CA MET A 14 3.04 -7.25 0.91
C MET A 14 1.91 -8.24 1.25
N LEU A 15 1.64 -9.20 0.38
CA LEU A 15 0.64 -10.24 0.61
C LEU A 15 1.04 -11.24 1.71
N THR A 16 2.33 -11.50 1.91
CA THR A 16 2.80 -12.39 2.99
C THR A 16 2.61 -11.77 4.38
N TYR A 17 2.55 -10.44 4.49
CA TYR A 17 2.42 -9.73 5.76
C TYR A 17 0.96 -9.56 6.23
N VAL A 18 0.01 -9.60 5.31
CA VAL A 18 -1.33 -9.05 5.55
C VAL A 18 -2.44 -10.12 5.65
N GLY A 19 -2.14 -11.38 5.31
CA GLY A 19 -3.09 -12.49 5.43
C GLY A 19 -4.23 -12.44 4.42
N THR A 20 -4.98 -13.55 4.29
CA THR A 20 -6.05 -13.74 3.30
C THR A 20 -7.30 -12.90 3.62
N GLY A 21 -7.28 -11.62 3.27
CA GLY A 21 -8.46 -10.76 3.23
C GLY A 21 -8.68 -10.22 1.82
N ALA A 22 -9.86 -10.44 1.24
CA ALA A 22 -10.17 -10.04 -0.14
C ALA A 22 -9.99 -8.53 -0.41
N ASN A 23 -10.15 -7.68 0.62
CA ASN A 23 -9.92 -6.23 0.52
C ASN A 23 -8.42 -5.86 0.48
N LEU A 24 -7.57 -6.69 1.09
CA LEU A 24 -6.16 -6.39 1.31
C LEU A 24 -5.31 -6.56 0.05
N VAL A 25 -5.80 -7.31 -0.96
CA VAL A 25 -5.12 -7.45 -2.25
C VAL A 25 -5.12 -6.13 -3.03
N ASN A 26 -6.22 -5.38 -2.95
CA ASN A 26 -6.32 -4.06 -3.58
C ASN A 26 -5.40 -3.05 -2.86
N ASP A 27 -5.41 -3.06 -1.53
CA ASP A 27 -4.58 -2.16 -0.73
C ASP A 27 -3.08 -2.47 -0.90
N ALA A 28 -2.72 -3.74 -1.06
CA ALA A 28 -1.35 -4.17 -1.37
C ALA A 28 -0.86 -3.61 -2.72
N HIS A 29 -1.72 -3.52 -3.74
CA HIS A 29 -1.33 -2.90 -5.02
C HIS A 29 -1.04 -1.40 -4.88
N LEU A 30 -1.90 -0.69 -4.14
CA LEU A 30 -1.71 0.74 -3.86
C LEU A 30 -0.46 0.99 -3.02
N ALA A 31 -0.23 0.16 -2.00
CA ALA A 31 0.98 0.15 -1.17
C ALA A 31 2.24 -0.08 -2.02
N ALA A 32 2.24 -1.05 -2.93
CA ALA A 32 3.38 -1.35 -3.79
C ALA A 32 3.73 -0.14 -4.68
N LEU A 33 2.73 0.49 -5.31
CA LEU A 33 2.93 1.69 -6.11
C LEU A 33 3.49 2.85 -5.28
N ALA A 34 2.97 3.06 -4.06
CA ALA A 34 3.47 4.11 -3.19
C ALA A 34 4.95 3.91 -2.81
N VAL A 35 5.35 2.68 -2.48
CA VAL A 35 6.74 2.33 -2.17
C VAL A 35 7.63 2.48 -3.41
N GLU A 36 7.22 1.95 -4.56
CA GLU A 36 7.99 2.04 -5.81
C GLU A 36 8.26 3.49 -6.22
N HIS A 37 7.28 4.36 -6.05
CA HIS A 37 7.38 5.77 -6.44
C HIS A 37 7.80 6.71 -5.32
N ARG A 38 8.11 6.20 -4.12
CA ARG A 38 8.41 6.98 -2.91
C ARG A 38 7.29 7.99 -2.56
N ALA A 39 6.05 7.66 -2.87
CA ALA A 39 4.86 8.47 -2.59
C ALA A 39 4.29 8.17 -1.19
N SER A 40 3.38 9.05 -0.71
CA SER A 40 2.57 8.81 0.50
C SER A 40 1.13 8.47 0.10
N ILE A 41 0.48 7.58 0.87
CA ILE A 41 -0.94 7.26 0.74
C ILE A 41 -1.70 8.13 1.74
N VAL A 42 -2.67 8.91 1.24
CA VAL A 42 -3.59 9.67 2.09
C VAL A 42 -4.94 8.98 2.08
N SER A 43 -5.30 8.32 3.18
CA SER A 43 -6.53 7.52 3.29
C SER A 43 -7.03 7.46 4.73
N TYR A 44 -8.33 7.30 4.93
CA TYR A 44 -8.90 7.00 6.26
C TYR A 44 -8.73 5.54 6.68
N ASP A 45 -8.32 4.66 5.76
CA ASP A 45 -8.12 3.25 6.04
C ASP A 45 -6.79 3.02 6.77
N SER A 46 -6.87 2.59 8.03
CA SER A 46 -5.70 2.30 8.85
C SER A 46 -4.94 1.04 8.46
N ASP A 47 -5.52 0.19 7.61
CA ASP A 47 -4.85 -1.03 7.17
C ASP A 47 -3.60 -0.74 6.33
N PHE A 48 -3.49 0.46 5.74
CA PHE A 48 -2.25 0.92 5.08
C PHE A 48 -1.04 0.97 6.02
N GLY A 49 -1.24 1.21 7.31
CA GLY A 49 -0.18 1.19 8.32
C GLY A 49 0.44 -0.19 8.56
N ARG A 50 -0.16 -1.27 8.04
CA ARG A 50 0.37 -2.65 8.16
C ARG A 50 1.40 -2.99 7.09
N PHE A 51 1.46 -2.23 6.00
CA PHE A 51 2.40 -2.49 4.90
C PHE A 51 3.76 -1.86 5.18
N GLU A 52 4.78 -2.71 5.35
CA GLU A 52 6.14 -2.27 5.60
C GLU A 52 6.65 -1.32 4.49
N GLY A 53 7.20 -0.17 4.89
CA GLY A 53 7.78 0.81 3.98
C GLY A 53 6.77 1.77 3.32
N VAL A 54 5.47 1.58 3.51
CA VAL A 54 4.45 2.54 3.08
C VAL A 54 4.47 3.76 4.00
N ARG A 55 4.48 4.96 3.41
CA ARG A 55 4.14 6.19 4.13
C ARG A 55 2.63 6.38 4.00
N TRP A 56 1.95 6.47 5.13
CA TRP A 56 0.50 6.65 5.19
C TRP A 56 0.17 7.79 6.15
N ASP A 57 -0.71 8.67 5.68
CA ASP A 57 -1.23 9.81 6.44
C ASP A 57 -2.76 9.77 6.39
N GLN A 58 -3.40 10.18 7.49
CA GLN A 58 -4.84 10.43 7.47
C GLN A 58 -5.10 11.81 6.84
N PRO A 59 -6.13 11.96 5.99
CA PRO A 59 -6.50 13.26 5.47
C PRO A 59 -6.74 14.22 6.64
N PRO A 60 -6.26 15.47 6.58
CA PRO A 60 -6.63 16.46 7.58
C PRO A 60 -8.16 16.60 7.56
N ALA A 61 -8.79 16.59 8.73
CA ALA A 61 -10.20 16.92 8.85
C ALA A 61 -10.40 18.28 8.16
N LEU A 62 -11.15 18.28 7.04
CA LEU A 62 -11.52 19.51 6.35
C LEU A 62 -12.21 20.40 7.40
N LEU A 63 -11.52 21.48 7.79
CA LEU A 63 -12.06 22.59 8.57
C LEU A 63 -13.03 23.40 7.70
#